data_AF-A0A3M1JWE1-F1
#
_entry.id   AF-A0A3M1JWE1-F1
#
_cell.length_a   1.000
_cell.length_b   1.000
_cell.length_c   1.000
_cell.angle_alpha   90.00
_cell.angle_beta   90.00
_cell.angle_gamma   90.00
#
_symmetry.space_group_name_H-M   'P 1'
#
loop_
_entity.id
_entity.type
_entity.pdbx_description
1 polymer ?
#
loop_
_entity_poly.entity_id
_entity_poly.type
_entity_poly.pdbx_seq_one_letter_code
_entity_poly.pdbx_strand_id
1 'polypeptide(L)'
;MEEITQGHLDDVVAQFEHLIAVGEEVIGSPLQNDRLVEVLELSSAATRLWKQVLETARRRPAPLTFFDGTILMAPIVVLRGTPECVTFYQDTLAELTREETPGAVPDEEVRLYWEGMPIWGRLRRLAEFFRENQTAVVASTYCNSWVFDAFDPQRPLESMAHAYTQIFINRGERTKVQAMLELMEKFQVDGVVFHDSKTCFNNSNNRFGLPRKLQETSPFATVVIDGDLNDLRFLSEGQMLTKLETFIDQLKARRHATV
;
A
#
# COMPACT_ATOMS: atom_id res chain seq x y z
N MET A 1 -9.20 15.51 2.68
CA MET A 1 -8.69 16.67 1.92
C MET A 1 -8.68 16.37 0.42
N GLU A 2 -9.50 17.05 -0.40
CA GLU A 2 -9.53 16.83 -1.86
C GLU A 2 -8.40 17.57 -2.59
N GLU A 3 -8.06 18.78 -2.15
CA GLU A 3 -6.99 19.59 -2.73
C GLU A 3 -5.94 19.91 -1.66
N ILE A 4 -4.66 19.86 -2.03
CA ILE A 4 -3.56 20.33 -1.19
C ILE A 4 -3.28 21.77 -1.59
N THR A 5 -3.48 22.70 -0.66
CA THR A 5 -3.22 24.12 -0.89
C THR A 5 -1.81 24.47 -0.41
N GLN A 6 -1.28 25.60 -0.87
CA GLN A 6 -0.01 26.10 -0.37
C GLN A 6 -0.03 26.32 1.15
N GLY A 7 -1.15 26.80 1.71
CA GLY A 7 -1.28 26.99 3.15
C GLY A 7 -1.17 25.69 3.96
N HIS A 8 -1.61 24.54 3.43
CA HIS A 8 -1.36 23.25 4.09
C HIS A 8 0.12 22.89 4.08
N LEU A 9 0.83 23.19 2.99
CA LEU A 9 2.26 22.89 2.87
C LEU A 9 3.08 23.78 3.79
N ASP A 10 2.79 25.09 3.82
CA ASP A 10 3.47 26.07 4.67
C ASP A 10 3.31 25.70 6.16
N ASP A 11 2.12 25.25 6.57
CA ASP A 11 1.85 24.79 7.93
C ASP A 11 2.70 23.55 8.30
N VAL A 12 2.80 22.56 7.41
CA VAL A 12 3.61 21.35 7.66
C VAL A 12 5.11 21.68 7.65
N VAL A 13 5.57 22.60 6.80
CA VAL A 13 6.96 23.08 6.81
C VAL A 13 7.27 23.76 8.15
N ALA A 14 6.39 24.64 8.64
CA ALA A 14 6.56 25.27 9.94
C ALA A 14 6.60 24.23 11.09
N GLN A 15 5.83 23.15 11.00
CA GLN A 15 5.90 22.04 11.95
C GLN A 15 7.25 21.29 11.87
N PHE A 16 7.84 21.11 10.68
CA PHE A 16 9.18 20.55 10.54
C PHE A 16 10.26 21.46 11.11
N GLU A 17 10.20 22.77 10.85
CA GLU A 17 11.13 23.74 11.42
C GLU A 17 11.07 23.74 12.95
N HIS A 18 9.86 23.67 13.52
CA HIS A 18 9.69 23.52 14.97
C HIS A 18 10.26 22.20 15.50
N LEU A 19 10.02 21.09 14.80
CA LEU A 19 10.58 19.78 15.17
C LEU A 19 12.11 19.78 15.13
N ILE A 20 12.71 20.44 14.12
CA ILE A 20 14.16 20.60 14.02
C ILE A 20 14.67 21.35 15.24
N ALA A 21 14.09 22.51 15.58
CA ALA A 21 14.51 23.28 16.75
C ALA A 21 14.46 22.45 18.06
N VAL A 22 13.37 21.73 18.29
CA VAL A 22 13.26 20.82 19.46
C VAL A 22 14.30 19.70 19.39
N GLY A 23 14.53 19.13 18.21
CA GLY A 23 15.52 18.09 17.98
C GLY A 23 16.95 18.56 18.28
N GLU A 24 17.31 19.77 17.86
CA GLU A 24 18.61 20.37 18.13
C GLU A 24 18.86 20.56 19.64
N GLU A 25 17.84 20.99 20.39
CA GLU A 25 17.91 21.10 21.86
C GLU A 25 18.11 19.73 22.53
N VAL A 26 17.38 18.70 22.10
CA VAL A 26 17.43 17.35 22.70
C VAL A 26 18.72 16.62 22.33
N ILE A 27 19.17 16.72 21.08
CA ILE A 27 20.36 16.02 20.57
C ILE A 27 21.65 16.77 20.95
N GLY A 28 21.57 18.09 21.14
CA GLY A 28 22.70 18.94 21.48
C GLY A 28 23.58 19.30 20.28
N SER A 29 23.07 19.18 19.05
CA SER A 29 23.78 19.53 17.83
C SER A 29 22.83 20.11 16.78
N PRO A 30 23.25 21.13 16.00
CA PRO A 30 22.42 21.69 14.94
C PRO A 30 22.20 20.69 13.81
N LEU A 31 21.10 20.85 13.07
CA LEU A 31 20.84 20.10 11.85
C LEU A 31 21.92 20.39 10.81
N GLN A 32 22.50 19.32 10.26
CA GLN A 32 23.41 19.41 9.13
C GLN A 32 22.62 19.36 7.84
N ASN A 33 22.46 20.51 7.17
CA ASN A 33 21.67 20.60 5.93
C ASN A 33 22.17 19.66 4.83
N ASP A 34 23.49 19.54 4.64
CA ASP A 34 24.06 18.61 3.65
C ASP A 34 23.68 17.15 3.96
N ARG A 35 23.63 16.79 5.25
CA ARG A 35 23.21 15.46 5.69
C ARG A 35 21.71 15.22 5.49
N LEU A 36 20.88 16.25 5.69
CA LEU A 36 19.44 16.16 5.40
C LEU A 36 19.21 15.87 3.91
N VAL A 37 19.91 16.58 3.04
CA VAL A 37 19.86 16.39 1.58
C VAL A 37 20.27 14.97 1.21
N GLU A 38 21.41 14.48 1.72
CA GLU A 38 21.89 13.12 1.48
C GLU A 38 20.88 12.04 1.93
N VAL A 39 20.31 12.19 3.13
CA VAL A 39 19.31 11.24 3.66
C VAL A 39 18.02 11.27 2.84
N LEU A 40 17.64 12.44 2.31
CA LEU A 40 16.47 12.57 1.45
C LEU A 40 16.71 11.97 0.06
N GLU A 41 17.91 12.08 -0.49
CA GLU A 41 18.31 11.39 -1.72
C GLU A 41 18.19 9.88 -1.59
N LEU A 42 18.73 9.31 -0.50
CA LEU A 42 18.58 7.90 -0.18
C LEU A 42 17.10 7.49 -0.03
N SER A 43 16.33 8.31 0.68
CA SER A 43 14.89 8.10 0.87
C SER A 43 14.11 8.10 -0.45
N SER A 44 14.44 9.03 -1.36
CA SER A 44 13.86 9.14 -2.70
C SER A 44 14.24 7.95 -3.59
N ALA A 45 15.49 7.49 -3.51
CA ALA A 45 15.91 6.28 -4.22
C ALA A 45 15.19 5.03 -3.70
N ALA A 46 15.13 4.84 -2.38
CA ALA A 46 14.49 3.68 -1.75
C ALA A 46 12.99 3.62 -2.05
N THR A 47 12.27 4.74 -1.94
CA THR A 47 10.82 4.77 -2.20
C THR A 47 10.49 4.49 -3.68
N ARG A 48 11.30 4.99 -4.61
CA ARG A 48 11.18 4.68 -6.04
C ARG A 48 11.41 3.20 -6.32
N LEU A 49 12.43 2.60 -5.70
CA LEU A 49 12.69 1.17 -5.83
C LEU A 49 11.57 0.33 -5.21
N TRP A 50 11.06 0.71 -4.05
CA TRP A 50 9.91 0.06 -3.42
C TRP A 50 8.67 0.07 -4.33
N LYS A 51 8.37 1.23 -4.95
CA LYS A 51 7.32 1.35 -5.95
C LYS A 51 7.54 0.38 -7.12
N GLN A 52 8.76 0.30 -7.65
CA GLN A 52 9.10 -0.60 -8.75
C GLN A 52 8.94 -2.07 -8.35
N VAL A 53 9.33 -2.45 -7.13
CA VAL A 53 9.10 -3.79 -6.56
C VAL A 53 7.61 -4.11 -6.57
N LEU A 54 6.76 -3.25 -6.00
CA LEU A 54 5.31 -3.47 -6.00
C LEU A 54 4.73 -3.56 -7.42
N GLU A 55 5.21 -2.73 -8.35
CA GLU A 55 4.76 -2.73 -9.75
C GLU A 55 5.11 -4.01 -10.52
N THR A 56 6.01 -4.86 -10.03
CA THR A 56 6.26 -6.17 -10.64
C THR A 56 5.03 -7.08 -10.59
N ALA A 57 4.12 -6.89 -9.62
CA ALA A 57 2.86 -7.63 -9.51
C ALA A 57 1.86 -7.35 -10.66
N ARG A 58 2.18 -6.42 -11.57
CA ARG A 58 1.44 -6.23 -12.83
C ARG A 58 1.58 -7.43 -13.77
N ARG A 59 2.73 -8.11 -13.76
CA ARG A 59 3.02 -9.29 -14.59
C ARG A 59 2.04 -10.41 -14.26
N ARG A 60 1.62 -11.21 -15.27
CA ARG A 60 0.75 -12.39 -15.10
C ARG A 60 1.52 -13.67 -15.48
N PRO A 61 1.77 -14.59 -14.53
CA PRO A 61 1.44 -14.53 -13.11
C PRO A 61 2.31 -13.53 -12.32
N ALA A 62 1.75 -12.96 -11.25
CA ALA A 62 2.43 -11.97 -10.41
C ALA A 62 3.57 -12.61 -9.60
N PRO A 63 4.81 -12.09 -9.64
CA PRO A 63 5.95 -12.65 -8.89
C PRO A 63 5.82 -12.51 -7.37
N LEU A 64 4.95 -11.61 -6.90
CA LEU A 64 4.66 -11.39 -5.49
C LEU A 64 3.20 -11.02 -5.30
N THR A 65 2.70 -11.20 -4.09
CA THR A 65 1.37 -10.79 -3.65
C THR A 65 1.45 -9.73 -2.55
N PHE A 66 0.30 -9.16 -2.19
CA PHE A 66 0.14 -8.30 -1.02
C PHE A 66 0.77 -8.89 0.24
N PHE A 67 0.63 -10.20 0.47
CA PHE A 67 1.18 -10.86 1.66
C PHE A 67 2.70 -10.79 1.70
N ASP A 68 3.38 -11.00 0.56
CA ASP A 68 4.82 -10.80 0.45
C ASP A 68 5.18 -9.32 0.67
N GLY A 69 4.40 -8.42 0.08
CA GLY A 69 4.53 -6.97 0.27
C GLY A 69 4.47 -6.54 1.74
N THR A 70 3.63 -7.17 2.56
CA THR A 70 3.54 -6.87 4.01
C THR A 70 4.80 -7.27 4.80
N ILE A 71 5.62 -8.18 4.27
CA ILE A 71 6.90 -8.55 4.85
C ILE A 71 8.02 -7.65 4.27
N LEU A 72 8.05 -7.51 2.95
CA LEU A 72 9.08 -6.78 2.22
C LEU A 72 9.05 -5.26 2.47
N MET A 73 7.97 -4.73 3.04
CA MET A 73 7.86 -3.31 3.39
C MET A 73 8.73 -2.91 4.60
N ALA A 74 9.20 -3.83 5.45
CA ALA A 74 9.87 -3.45 6.69
C ALA A 74 11.04 -2.46 6.49
N PRO A 75 11.96 -2.65 5.51
CA PRO A 75 13.03 -1.69 5.24
C PRO A 75 12.55 -0.30 4.84
N ILE A 76 11.52 -0.17 3.99
CA ILE A 76 11.00 1.15 3.61
C ILE A 76 10.33 1.88 4.79
N VAL A 77 9.88 1.16 5.81
CA VAL A 77 9.32 1.77 7.02
C VAL A 77 10.42 2.29 7.94
N VAL A 78 11.41 1.45 8.27
CA VAL A 78 12.36 1.72 9.36
C VAL A 78 13.75 2.16 8.93
N LEU A 79 14.13 1.96 7.66
CA LEU A 79 15.50 2.20 7.14
C LEU A 79 15.51 3.05 5.86
N ARG A 80 14.41 3.73 5.53
CA ARG A 80 14.23 4.42 4.23
C ARG A 80 15.39 5.33 3.80
N GLY A 81 15.97 6.06 4.75
CA GLY A 81 17.07 6.99 4.49
C GLY A 81 18.47 6.38 4.54
N THR A 82 18.61 5.06 4.40
CA THR A 82 19.91 4.37 4.51
C THR A 82 20.31 3.67 3.20
N PRO A 83 21.62 3.51 2.93
CA PRO A 83 22.10 2.81 1.73
C PRO A 83 21.73 1.31 1.73
N GLU A 84 21.58 0.68 2.90
CA GLU A 84 21.16 -0.71 3.03
C GLU A 84 19.74 -0.92 2.49
N CYS A 85 18.84 0.04 2.74
CA CYS A 85 17.47 -0.01 2.22
C CYS A 85 17.44 0.09 0.69
N VAL A 86 18.28 0.98 0.11
CA VAL A 86 18.44 1.09 -1.34
C VAL A 86 18.96 -0.22 -1.93
N THR A 87 20.03 -0.79 -1.36
CA THR A 87 20.63 -2.05 -1.81
C THR A 87 19.62 -3.19 -1.74
N PHE A 88 18.90 -3.31 -0.62
CA PHE A 88 17.87 -4.33 -0.42
C PHE A 88 16.83 -4.31 -1.54
N TYR A 89 16.29 -3.13 -1.89
CA TYR A 89 15.27 -3.05 -2.93
C TYR A 89 15.84 -3.15 -4.36
N GLN A 90 17.11 -2.80 -4.59
CA GLN A 90 17.78 -3.10 -5.86
C GLN A 90 17.87 -4.61 -6.09
N ASP A 91 18.34 -5.36 -5.10
CA ASP A 91 18.47 -6.82 -5.18
C ASP A 91 17.09 -7.49 -5.31
N THR A 92 16.13 -7.05 -4.49
CA THR A 92 14.75 -7.55 -4.54
C THR A 92 14.11 -7.31 -5.91
N LEU A 93 14.29 -6.12 -6.49
CA LEU A 93 13.77 -5.80 -7.82
C LEU A 93 14.44 -6.65 -8.90
N ALA A 94 15.76 -6.84 -8.82
CA ALA A 94 16.51 -7.66 -9.76
C ALA A 94 16.03 -9.12 -9.74
N GLU A 95 15.69 -9.66 -8.58
CA GLU A 95 15.11 -11.00 -8.46
C GLU A 95 13.69 -11.07 -9.05
N LEU A 96 12.82 -10.11 -8.71
CA LEU A 96 11.41 -10.16 -9.12
C LEU A 96 11.18 -9.89 -10.62
N THR A 97 12.14 -9.26 -11.29
CA THR A 97 12.05 -8.89 -12.71
C THR A 97 12.64 -9.93 -13.67
N ARG A 98 13.34 -10.95 -13.15
CA ARG A 98 13.84 -12.09 -13.93
C ARG A 98 12.69 -12.86 -14.61
N GLU A 99 12.93 -13.33 -15.84
CA GLU A 99 11.93 -14.07 -16.61
C GLU A 99 11.60 -15.42 -15.95
N GLU A 100 12.60 -16.05 -15.35
CA GLU A 100 12.51 -17.34 -14.67
C GLU A 100 11.83 -17.27 -13.29
N THR A 101 11.63 -16.07 -12.74
CA THR A 101 11.01 -15.91 -11.43
C THR A 101 9.56 -16.41 -11.50
N PRO A 102 9.17 -17.43 -10.72
CA PRO A 102 7.84 -17.98 -10.78
C PRO A 102 6.80 -16.95 -10.30
N GLY A 103 5.56 -17.13 -10.74
CA GLY A 103 4.44 -16.45 -10.11
C GLY A 103 4.23 -16.95 -8.69
N ALA A 104 3.88 -16.07 -7.76
CA ALA A 104 3.48 -16.43 -6.40
C ALA A 104 2.20 -17.29 -6.40
N VAL A 105 1.33 -17.08 -7.39
CA VAL A 105 0.20 -17.95 -7.75
C VAL A 105 0.35 -18.30 -9.24
N PRO A 106 1.03 -19.40 -9.60
CA PRO A 106 1.37 -19.73 -10.99
C PRO A 106 0.17 -19.83 -11.93
N ASP A 107 -0.96 -20.29 -11.41
CA ASP A 107 -2.23 -20.52 -12.11
C ASP A 107 -3.28 -19.45 -11.79
N GLU A 108 -2.86 -18.20 -11.53
CA GLU A 108 -3.78 -17.12 -11.17
C GLU A 108 -4.90 -16.88 -12.20
N GLU A 109 -6.15 -17.06 -11.75
CA GLU A 109 -7.37 -16.82 -12.51
C GLU A 109 -7.98 -15.45 -12.16
N VAL A 110 -7.94 -15.09 -10.87
CA VAL A 110 -8.53 -13.87 -10.31
C VAL A 110 -7.46 -12.98 -9.69
N ARG A 111 -7.56 -11.67 -9.88
CA ARG A 111 -6.73 -10.66 -9.23
C ARG A 111 -7.55 -9.78 -8.30
N LEU A 112 -7.06 -9.56 -7.09
CA LEU A 112 -7.74 -8.76 -6.07
C LEU A 112 -6.91 -7.55 -5.64
N TYR A 113 -7.61 -6.50 -5.26
CA TYR A 113 -7.09 -5.38 -4.48
C TYR A 113 -7.41 -5.58 -3.00
N TRP A 114 -6.43 -5.40 -2.12
CA TRP A 114 -6.63 -5.41 -0.67
C TRP A 114 -6.64 -4.00 -0.11
N GLU A 115 -7.76 -3.59 0.47
CA GLU A 115 -7.90 -2.29 1.11
C GLU A 115 -8.02 -2.40 2.63
N GLY A 116 -7.15 -1.65 3.32
CA GLY A 116 -7.02 -1.65 4.78
C GLY A 116 -5.78 -2.38 5.28
N MET A 117 -5.64 -2.44 6.61
CA MET A 117 -4.50 -3.08 7.27
C MET A 117 -4.44 -4.59 6.97
N PRO A 118 -3.27 -5.23 7.00
CA PRO A 118 -3.20 -6.70 7.02
C PRO A 118 -3.72 -7.29 8.33
N ILE A 119 -4.09 -8.57 8.31
CA ILE A 119 -4.35 -9.36 9.51
C ILE A 119 -3.06 -10.13 9.84
N TRP A 120 -2.19 -9.53 10.66
CA TRP A 120 -0.82 -10.01 10.89
C TRP A 120 -0.77 -11.46 11.38
N GLY A 121 -1.66 -11.83 12.29
CA GLY A 121 -1.75 -13.20 12.82
C GLY A 121 -2.27 -14.24 11.82
N ARG A 122 -2.61 -13.85 10.58
CA ARG A 122 -3.18 -14.73 9.54
C ARG A 122 -2.58 -14.55 8.15
N LEU A 123 -1.47 -13.85 8.00
CA LEU A 123 -0.83 -13.63 6.69
C LEU A 123 -0.63 -14.92 5.92
N ARG A 124 0.03 -15.92 6.52
CA ARG A 124 0.27 -17.23 5.88
C ARG A 124 -1.04 -17.93 5.50
N ARG A 125 -2.01 -17.98 6.42
CA ARG A 125 -3.29 -18.66 6.20
C ARG A 125 -4.06 -18.04 5.03
N LEU A 126 -4.07 -16.71 4.95
CA LEU A 126 -4.71 -15.98 3.86
C LEU A 126 -3.94 -16.15 2.54
N ALA A 127 -2.61 -16.08 2.55
CA ALA A 127 -1.79 -16.31 1.36
C ALA A 127 -2.02 -17.72 0.77
N GLU A 128 -2.03 -18.75 1.62
CA GLU A 128 -2.34 -20.13 1.22
C GLU A 128 -3.76 -20.25 0.67
N PHE A 129 -4.75 -19.68 1.36
CA PHE A 129 -6.16 -19.68 0.91
C PHE A 129 -6.34 -19.04 -0.47
N PHE A 130 -5.78 -17.85 -0.70
CA PHE A 130 -5.91 -17.18 -2.00
C PHE A 130 -5.21 -17.97 -3.11
N ARG A 131 -4.03 -18.55 -2.82
CA ARG A 131 -3.33 -19.43 -3.76
C ARG A 131 -4.14 -20.69 -4.09
N GLU A 132 -4.71 -21.36 -3.08
CA GLU A 132 -5.58 -22.55 -3.27
C GLU A 132 -6.82 -22.23 -4.14
N ASN A 133 -7.27 -20.97 -4.10
CA ASN A 133 -8.38 -20.47 -4.92
C ASN A 133 -7.91 -19.81 -6.23
N GLN A 134 -6.65 -20.03 -6.65
CA GLN A 134 -6.08 -19.49 -7.89
C GLN A 134 -6.23 -17.96 -7.98
N THR A 135 -6.07 -17.26 -6.86
CA THR A 135 -6.33 -15.84 -6.73
C THR A 135 -5.08 -15.12 -6.25
N ALA A 136 -4.64 -14.09 -6.98
CA ALA A 136 -3.52 -13.24 -6.59
C ALA A 136 -4.02 -11.90 -6.03
N VAL A 137 -3.59 -11.53 -4.82
CA VAL A 137 -3.83 -10.19 -4.29
C VAL A 137 -2.65 -9.30 -4.72
N VAL A 138 -2.85 -8.43 -5.71
CA VAL A 138 -1.75 -7.80 -6.46
C VAL A 138 -1.53 -6.32 -6.16
N ALA A 139 -2.49 -5.67 -5.51
CA ALA A 139 -2.41 -4.24 -5.20
C ALA A 139 -3.02 -3.94 -3.83
N SER A 140 -2.48 -2.92 -3.16
CA SER A 140 -3.00 -2.41 -1.90
C SER A 140 -2.55 -0.97 -1.65
N THR A 141 -3.45 -0.14 -1.12
CA THR A 141 -3.09 1.18 -0.60
C THR A 141 -2.07 1.07 0.54
N TYR A 142 -2.16 0.03 1.36
CA TYR A 142 -1.31 -0.13 2.53
C TYR A 142 0.17 -0.19 2.11
N CYS A 143 0.54 -1.13 1.23
CA CYS A 143 1.91 -1.22 0.72
C CYS A 143 2.35 0.03 -0.06
N ASN A 144 1.43 0.71 -0.75
CA ASN A 144 1.71 1.95 -1.47
C ASN A 144 1.89 3.18 -0.56
N SER A 145 1.63 3.08 0.75
CA SER A 145 1.67 4.23 1.67
C SER A 145 3.08 4.79 1.90
N TRP A 146 4.12 4.08 1.48
CA TRP A 146 5.53 4.52 1.53
C TRP A 146 6.12 4.84 0.15
N VAL A 147 5.25 5.13 -0.84
CA VAL A 147 5.65 5.65 -2.15
C VAL A 147 5.56 7.18 -2.12
N PHE A 148 6.71 7.85 -2.14
CA PHE A 148 6.85 9.31 -2.01
C PHE A 148 7.46 9.92 -3.26
N ASP A 149 6.69 9.96 -4.35
CA ASP A 149 7.14 10.49 -5.65
C ASP A 149 7.51 11.99 -5.61
N ALA A 150 7.05 12.71 -4.58
CA ALA A 150 7.25 14.15 -4.44
C ALA A 150 8.53 14.56 -3.71
N PHE A 151 9.37 13.63 -3.23
CA PHE A 151 10.64 13.98 -2.59
C PHE A 151 11.60 14.67 -3.56
N ASP A 152 12.09 15.84 -3.18
CA ASP A 152 13.04 16.67 -3.93
C ASP A 152 14.15 17.18 -2.99
N PRO A 153 15.37 16.65 -3.11
CA PRO A 153 16.52 17.07 -2.31
C PRO A 153 16.87 18.55 -2.44
N GLN A 154 16.48 19.23 -3.53
CA GLN A 154 16.73 20.67 -3.70
C GLN A 154 15.80 21.54 -2.83
N ARG A 155 14.68 20.97 -2.37
CA ARG A 155 13.67 21.62 -1.53
C ARG A 155 13.22 20.65 -0.44
N PRO A 156 14.11 20.31 0.51
CA PRO A 156 13.92 19.13 1.33
C PRO A 156 12.68 19.20 2.22
N LEU A 157 12.47 20.32 2.92
CA LEU A 157 11.34 20.45 3.83
C LEU A 157 10.01 20.57 3.07
N GLU A 158 9.95 21.38 2.00
CA GLU A 158 8.71 21.58 1.26
C GLU A 158 8.31 20.34 0.46
N SER A 159 9.28 19.61 -0.09
CA SER A 159 9.02 18.38 -0.83
C SER A 159 8.59 17.25 0.10
N MET A 160 9.19 17.13 1.29
CA MET A 160 8.71 16.25 2.35
C MET A 160 7.29 16.64 2.77
N ALA A 161 7.02 17.94 2.99
CA ALA A 161 5.70 18.41 3.39
C ALA A 161 4.65 18.03 2.35
N HIS A 162 4.96 18.23 1.07
CA HIS A 162 4.09 17.83 -0.03
C HIS A 162 3.86 16.30 -0.06
N ALA A 163 4.93 15.51 0.01
CA ALA A 163 4.87 14.05 -0.04
C ALA A 163 4.05 13.45 1.14
N TYR A 164 4.33 13.86 2.38
CA TYR A 164 3.60 13.35 3.55
C TYR A 164 2.14 13.81 3.59
N THR A 165 1.83 15.00 3.05
CA THR A 165 0.46 15.51 2.96
C THR A 165 -0.39 14.75 1.93
N GLN A 166 0.26 14.13 0.92
CA GLN A 166 -0.38 13.34 -0.12
C GLN A 166 -0.78 11.93 0.32
N ILE A 167 -0.33 11.44 1.48
CA ILE A 167 -0.62 10.08 1.94
C ILE A 167 -2.14 9.81 1.92
N PHE A 168 -2.51 8.65 1.38
CA PHE A 168 -3.88 8.27 1.08
C PHE A 168 -4.87 8.52 2.22
N ILE A 169 -4.52 8.19 3.47
CA ILE A 169 -5.42 8.35 4.62
C ILE A 169 -5.84 9.81 4.88
N ASN A 170 -5.00 10.78 4.48
CA ASN A 170 -5.27 12.21 4.62
C ASN A 170 -6.17 12.75 3.48
N ARG A 171 -6.35 11.97 2.42
CA ARG A 171 -7.07 12.38 1.21
C ARG A 171 -8.58 12.24 1.34
N GLY A 172 -9.29 13.09 0.62
CA GLY A 172 -10.74 13.02 0.48
C GLY A 172 -11.15 11.79 -0.33
N GLU A 173 -12.39 11.37 -0.18
CA GLU A 173 -12.88 10.10 -0.71
C GLU A 173 -12.90 10.08 -2.24
N ARG A 174 -13.12 11.22 -2.92
CA ARG A 174 -13.10 11.26 -4.38
C ARG A 174 -11.68 11.01 -4.90
N THR A 175 -10.69 11.67 -4.29
CA THR A 175 -9.27 11.41 -4.59
C THR A 175 -8.89 9.95 -4.31
N LYS A 176 -9.38 9.37 -3.20
CA LYS A 176 -9.13 7.96 -2.85
C LYS A 176 -9.70 6.99 -3.89
N VAL A 177 -10.96 7.19 -4.31
CA VAL A 177 -11.59 6.36 -5.37
C VAL A 177 -10.78 6.43 -6.65
N GLN A 178 -10.39 7.63 -7.09
CA GLN A 178 -9.61 7.80 -8.31
C GLN A 178 -8.27 7.05 -8.24
N ALA A 179 -7.52 7.19 -7.14
CA ALA A 179 -6.26 6.49 -6.94
C ALA A 179 -6.44 4.95 -6.92
N MET A 180 -7.52 4.46 -6.32
CA MET A 180 -7.85 3.02 -6.37
C MET A 180 -8.14 2.56 -7.79
N LEU A 181 -8.95 3.28 -8.56
CA LEU A 181 -9.29 2.91 -9.95
C LEU A 181 -8.05 2.84 -10.84
N GLU A 182 -7.12 3.79 -10.70
CA GLU A 182 -5.85 3.78 -11.43
C GLU A 182 -4.99 2.54 -11.12
N LEU A 183 -4.90 2.17 -9.84
CA LEU A 183 -4.20 0.95 -9.43
C LEU A 183 -4.93 -0.31 -9.92
N MET A 184 -6.25 -0.33 -9.82
CA MET A 184 -7.05 -1.47 -10.25
C MET A 184 -6.91 -1.72 -11.75
N GLU A 185 -6.92 -0.67 -12.57
CA GLU A 185 -6.65 -0.76 -14.00
C GLU A 185 -5.21 -1.22 -14.26
N LYS A 186 -4.21 -0.57 -13.65
CA LYS A 186 -2.78 -0.84 -13.85
C LYS A 186 -2.38 -2.28 -13.51
N PHE A 187 -3.03 -2.87 -12.50
CA PHE A 187 -2.77 -4.22 -12.00
C PHE A 187 -3.78 -5.26 -12.50
N GLN A 188 -4.75 -4.87 -13.35
CA GLN A 188 -5.78 -5.75 -13.92
C GLN A 188 -6.59 -6.48 -12.84
N VAL A 189 -7.01 -5.74 -11.82
CA VAL A 189 -7.80 -6.24 -10.69
C VAL A 189 -9.23 -6.60 -11.14
N ASP A 190 -9.78 -7.70 -10.62
CA ASP A 190 -11.16 -8.13 -10.85
C ASP A 190 -12.13 -7.70 -9.73
N GLY A 191 -11.63 -7.50 -8.50
CA GLY A 191 -12.46 -7.10 -7.36
C GLY A 191 -11.66 -6.58 -6.16
N VAL A 192 -12.35 -6.00 -5.19
CA VAL A 192 -11.73 -5.38 -4.01
C VAL A 192 -12.18 -6.05 -2.71
N VAL A 193 -11.22 -6.40 -1.87
CA VAL A 193 -11.44 -6.85 -0.50
C VAL A 193 -11.15 -5.69 0.43
N PHE A 194 -12.13 -5.28 1.24
CA PHE A 194 -11.96 -4.30 2.29
C PHE A 194 -11.86 -5.01 3.64
N HIS A 195 -10.79 -4.77 4.38
CA HIS A 195 -10.67 -5.21 5.76
C HIS A 195 -11.23 -4.16 6.72
N ASP A 196 -12.30 -4.51 7.43
CA ASP A 196 -12.83 -3.73 8.55
C ASP A 196 -12.12 -4.07 9.86
N SER A 197 -10.96 -3.44 10.07
CA SER A 197 -10.23 -3.54 11.33
C SER A 197 -11.00 -2.85 12.46
N LYS A 198 -11.18 -3.55 13.60
CA LYS A 198 -11.83 -2.98 14.80
C LYS A 198 -11.01 -1.85 15.45
N THR A 199 -9.69 -1.96 15.51
CA THR A 199 -8.84 -0.98 16.21
C THR A 199 -8.30 0.15 15.32
N CYS A 200 -8.28 0.00 13.99
CA CYS A 200 -7.73 1.01 13.08
C CYS A 200 -8.82 1.76 12.28
N PHE A 201 -9.74 2.44 12.98
CA PHE A 201 -10.90 3.11 12.38
C PHE A 201 -10.57 3.98 11.15
N ASN A 202 -9.55 4.84 11.26
CA ASN A 202 -9.18 5.77 10.18
C ASN A 202 -8.57 5.09 8.95
N ASN A 203 -8.08 3.85 9.07
CA ASN A 203 -7.55 3.07 7.95
C ASN A 203 -8.53 1.99 7.46
N SER A 204 -9.66 1.82 8.13
CA SER A 204 -10.79 0.98 7.69
C SER A 204 -11.70 1.81 6.77
N ASN A 205 -11.23 2.12 5.56
CA ASN A 205 -11.92 3.05 4.64
C ASN A 205 -13.36 2.62 4.27
N ASN A 206 -13.72 1.35 4.49
CA ASN A 206 -15.10 0.89 4.38
C ASN A 206 -16.08 1.63 5.30
N ARG A 207 -15.64 2.07 6.48
CA ARG A 207 -16.49 2.76 7.46
C ARG A 207 -16.89 4.17 7.02
N PHE A 208 -16.18 4.72 6.05
CA PHE A 208 -16.49 6.01 5.45
C PHE A 208 -17.34 5.88 4.17
N GLY A 209 -17.71 4.65 3.78
CA GLY A 209 -18.56 4.42 2.60
C GLY A 209 -17.79 4.24 1.29
N LEU A 210 -16.47 4.08 1.34
CA LEU A 210 -15.63 3.90 0.15
C LEU A 210 -16.06 2.73 -0.77
N PRO A 211 -16.49 1.54 -0.26
CA PRO A 211 -16.98 0.44 -1.09
C PRO A 211 -18.18 0.86 -1.94
N ARG A 212 -19.15 1.55 -1.33
CA ARG A 212 -20.35 2.03 -2.02
C ARG A 212 -19.99 3.04 -3.11
N LYS A 213 -19.13 4.01 -2.78
CA LYS A 213 -18.67 5.03 -3.75
C LYS A 213 -17.93 4.42 -4.93
N LEU A 214 -17.10 3.41 -4.67
CA LEU A 214 -16.40 2.67 -5.72
C LEU A 214 -17.39 1.93 -6.63
N GLN A 215 -18.41 1.28 -6.08
CA GLN A 215 -19.45 0.59 -6.86
C GLN A 215 -20.37 1.54 -7.64
N GLU A 216 -20.61 2.74 -7.14
CA GLU A 216 -21.39 3.77 -7.85
C GLU A 216 -20.64 4.35 -9.06
N THR A 217 -19.31 4.28 -9.05
CA THR A 217 -18.43 4.90 -10.07
C THR A 217 -17.73 3.88 -10.95
N SER A 218 -17.84 2.57 -10.66
CA SER A 218 -17.15 1.52 -11.39
C SER A 218 -17.88 0.17 -11.31
N PRO A 219 -17.66 -0.75 -12.27
CA PRO A 219 -18.30 -2.07 -12.27
C PRO A 219 -17.66 -3.06 -11.27
N PHE A 220 -16.64 -2.65 -10.52
CA PHE A 220 -15.88 -3.56 -9.67
C PHE A 220 -16.70 -4.05 -8.48
N ALA A 221 -16.71 -5.36 -8.29
CA ALA A 221 -17.32 -5.95 -7.11
C ALA A 221 -16.42 -5.74 -5.88
N THR A 222 -17.05 -5.62 -4.72
CA THR A 222 -16.36 -5.39 -3.45
C THR A 222 -16.91 -6.34 -2.39
N VAL A 223 -16.04 -6.80 -1.50
CA VAL A 223 -16.42 -7.55 -0.29
C VAL A 223 -15.78 -6.90 0.92
N VAL A 224 -16.50 -6.84 2.04
CA VAL A 224 -15.96 -6.37 3.32
C VAL A 224 -15.75 -7.58 4.23
N ILE A 225 -14.60 -7.72 4.86
CA ILE A 225 -14.33 -8.74 5.89
C ILE A 225 -14.11 -8.06 7.24
N ASP A 226 -14.65 -8.65 8.30
CA ASP A 226 -14.47 -8.17 9.67
C ASP A 226 -13.24 -8.80 10.32
N GLY A 227 -12.47 -8.00 11.06
CA GLY A 227 -11.32 -8.52 11.80
C GLY A 227 -10.61 -7.44 12.60
N ASP A 228 -9.39 -7.76 13.00
CA ASP A 228 -8.45 -6.79 13.52
C ASP A 228 -7.06 -7.06 12.96
N LEU A 229 -6.18 -6.06 12.95
CA LEU A 229 -4.83 -6.25 12.46
C LEU A 229 -3.99 -7.18 13.35
N ASN A 230 -4.25 -7.19 14.66
CA ASN A 230 -3.46 -7.96 15.62
C ASN A 230 -4.32 -8.80 16.58
N ASP A 231 -5.50 -8.31 16.99
CA ASP A 231 -6.35 -9.01 17.95
C ASP A 231 -7.30 -10.01 17.29
N LEU A 232 -6.85 -11.26 17.24
CA LEU A 232 -7.58 -12.37 16.60
C LEU A 232 -8.92 -12.71 17.26
N ARG A 233 -9.24 -12.16 18.45
CA ARG A 233 -10.56 -12.34 19.07
C ARG A 233 -11.67 -11.66 18.29
N PHE A 234 -11.34 -10.65 17.48
CA PHE A 234 -12.28 -9.98 16.58
C PHE A 234 -12.43 -10.70 15.23
N LEU A 235 -11.70 -11.80 15.02
CA LEU A 235 -11.71 -12.53 13.76
C LEU A 235 -12.52 -13.82 13.87
N SER A 236 -13.59 -13.91 13.08
CA SER A 236 -14.28 -15.18 12.82
C SER A 236 -13.73 -15.80 11.53
N GLU A 237 -12.69 -16.63 11.66
CA GLU A 237 -11.94 -17.13 10.49
C GLU A 237 -12.83 -17.91 9.52
N GLY A 238 -13.64 -18.86 10.00
CA GLY A 238 -14.52 -19.65 9.13
C GLY A 238 -15.50 -18.78 8.33
N GLN A 239 -16.12 -17.80 8.98
CA GLN A 239 -17.03 -16.87 8.30
C GLN A 239 -16.30 -15.99 7.29
N MET A 240 -15.11 -15.49 7.63
CA MET A 240 -14.29 -14.71 6.72
C MET A 240 -13.92 -15.52 5.47
N LEU A 241 -13.42 -16.76 5.64
CA LEU A 241 -12.99 -17.60 4.52
C LEU A 241 -14.17 -17.97 3.61
N THR A 242 -15.30 -18.40 4.16
CA THR A 242 -16.51 -18.69 3.35
C THR A 242 -16.98 -17.46 2.56
N LYS A 243 -16.92 -16.27 3.17
CA LYS A 243 -17.29 -15.02 2.50
C LYS A 243 -16.33 -14.68 1.35
N LEU A 244 -15.03 -14.86 1.55
CA LEU A 244 -14.02 -14.64 0.52
C LEU A 244 -14.13 -15.67 -0.61
N GLU A 245 -14.35 -16.95 -0.30
CA GLU A 245 -14.54 -18.03 -1.28
C GLU A 245 -15.74 -17.74 -2.19
N THR A 246 -16.89 -17.44 -1.59
CA THR A 246 -18.10 -17.06 -2.33
C THR A 246 -17.85 -15.85 -3.24
N PHE A 247 -17.08 -14.87 -2.79
CA PHE A 247 -16.74 -13.69 -3.58
C PHE A 247 -15.83 -14.03 -4.76
N ILE A 248 -14.81 -14.87 -4.55
CA ILE A 248 -13.91 -15.34 -5.61
C ILE A 248 -14.69 -16.12 -6.67
N ASP A 249 -15.58 -17.04 -6.27
CA ASP A 249 -16.40 -17.83 -7.19
C ASP A 249 -17.30 -16.93 -8.06
N GLN A 250 -17.89 -15.89 -7.46
CA GLN A 250 -18.68 -14.91 -8.20
C GLN A 250 -17.84 -14.16 -9.25
N LEU A 251 -16.60 -13.81 -8.94
CA LEU A 251 -15.69 -13.17 -9.89
C LEU A 251 -15.30 -14.11 -11.03
N LYS A 252 -14.97 -15.38 -10.72
CA LYS A 252 -14.69 -16.41 -11.72
C LYS A 252 -15.87 -16.61 -12.68
N ALA A 253 -17.08 -16.74 -12.14
CA ALA A 253 -18.30 -16.89 -12.94
C ALA A 253 -18.55 -15.69 -13.87
N ARG A 254 -18.34 -14.46 -13.41
CA ARG A 254 -18.48 -13.24 -14.23
C ARG A 254 -17.46 -13.18 -15.37
N ARG A 255 -16.22 -13.62 -15.12
CA ARG A 255 -15.19 -13.71 -16.16
C ARG A 255 -15.58 -14.71 -17.23
N HIS A 256 -16.03 -15.90 -16.84
CA HIS A 256 -16.47 -16.94 -17.79
C HIS A 256 -17.70 -16.56 -18.60
N ALA A 257 -18.55 -15.65 -18.09
CA ALA A 257 -19.72 -15.15 -18.83
C ALA A 257 -19.37 -14.03 -19.84
N THR A 258 -18.18 -13.43 -19.73
CA THR A 258 -17.71 -12.31 -20.58
C THR A 258 -16.76 -12.77 -21.70
N VAL A 259 -16.29 -14.03 -21.64
CA VAL A 259 -15.49 -14.72 -22.67
C VAL A 259 -16.41 -15.52 -23.58
#